data_AF-A0A1J5BZ76-F1
#
_entry.id   AF-A0A1J5BZ76-F1
#
_cell.length_a   1.000
_cell.length_b   1.000
_cell.length_c   1.000
_cell.angle_alpha   90.00
_cell.angle_beta   90.00
_cell.angle_gamma   90.00
#
_symmetry.space_group_name_H-M   'P 1'
#
loop_
_entity.id
_entity.type
_entity.pdbx_description
1 polymer ?
#
loop_
_entity_poly.entity_id
_entity_poly.type
_entity_poly.pdbx_seq_one_letter_code
_entity_poly.pdbx_strand_id
1 'polypeptide(L)'
;MSIRLSRGTQRGFTLVELVMVIVLMGVIGGMVAVFMKSPIDAYFDSARRAALTDAADSVTRRVARDVRKALSNSIRSAGSQCVEFIPTKTGARYRAEAGGAGDVLDFAAADTSFNMLGRNADLPADQRIAPADLIAVYNLGIPGADAYAADNTSAVTDASGEAGTPVESIITINSNGKLFPLASASHRFQVIPGAEQVVRYVCVGATGTNAQGDGNGVLYRQVLTLPLAAGASCPATVTGAAVMASRVSACSFDYSGSDLQRNALLVMTLGLTERNETVKLQHEVHVSNTP
;
A
#
# COMPACT_ATOMS: atom_id res chain seq x y z
N MET A 1 -83.42 7.69 40.24
CA MET A 1 -82.16 8.26 39.72
C MET A 1 -82.11 7.98 38.22
N SER A 2 -82.50 8.95 37.39
CA SER A 2 -82.64 8.79 35.94
C SER A 2 -81.37 9.31 35.25
N ILE A 3 -80.63 8.42 34.60
CA ILE A 3 -79.47 8.76 33.78
C ILE A 3 -79.99 9.22 32.41
N ARG A 4 -79.88 10.53 32.13
CA ARG A 4 -80.10 11.09 30.78
C ARG A 4 -78.79 10.98 29.99
N LEU A 5 -78.73 10.06 29.03
CA LEU A 5 -77.73 10.05 27.98
C LEU A 5 -78.02 11.18 26.99
N SER A 6 -77.14 12.18 26.88
CA SER A 6 -77.16 13.15 25.80
C SER A 6 -76.68 12.49 24.51
N ARG A 7 -77.58 12.29 23.54
CA ARG A 7 -77.19 11.96 22.16
C ARG A 7 -76.58 13.22 21.53
N GLY A 8 -75.25 13.24 21.39
CA GLY A 8 -74.58 14.17 20.49
C GLY A 8 -74.97 13.83 19.05
N THR A 9 -75.59 14.77 18.35
CA THR A 9 -75.84 14.67 16.91
C THR A 9 -74.51 14.61 16.18
N GLN A 10 -74.15 13.45 15.64
CA GLN A 10 -73.05 13.33 14.68
C GLN A 10 -73.41 14.16 13.45
N ARG A 11 -72.74 15.31 13.29
CA ARG A 11 -72.77 16.07 12.04
C ARG A 11 -71.97 15.27 11.00
N GLY A 12 -72.64 14.76 9.98
CA GLY A 12 -71.98 14.10 8.85
C GLY A 12 -71.16 15.10 8.04
N PHE A 13 -69.97 14.68 7.62
CA PHE A 13 -69.09 15.42 6.71
C PHE A 13 -69.81 15.68 5.37
N THR A 14 -69.71 16.88 4.83
CA THR A 14 -70.24 17.16 3.48
C THR A 14 -69.25 16.67 2.42
N LEU A 15 -69.75 16.24 1.25
CA LEU A 15 -68.90 15.81 0.14
C LEU A 15 -67.92 16.91 -0.29
N VAL A 16 -68.35 18.18 -0.21
CA VAL A 16 -67.53 19.36 -0.50
C VAL A 16 -66.35 19.48 0.47
N GLU A 17 -66.58 19.23 1.76
CA GLU A 17 -65.55 19.29 2.80
C GLU A 17 -64.49 18.19 2.60
N LEU A 18 -64.91 16.97 2.24
CA LEU A 18 -63.99 15.88 1.91
C LEU A 18 -63.11 16.22 0.69
N VAL A 19 -63.73 16.72 -0.39
CA VAL A 19 -63.01 17.07 -1.63
C VAL A 19 -62.00 18.19 -1.36
N MET A 20 -62.38 19.23 -0.61
CA MET A 20 -61.48 20.32 -0.26
C MET A 20 -60.27 19.84 0.55
N VAL A 21 -60.46 18.93 1.50
CA VAL A 21 -59.36 18.35 2.30
C VAL A 21 -58.39 17.56 1.43
N ILE A 22 -58.89 16.71 0.51
CA ILE A 22 -58.02 15.93 -0.39
C ILE A 22 -57.21 16.86 -1.30
N VAL A 23 -57.83 17.91 -1.85
CA VAL A 23 -57.14 18.89 -2.71
C VAL A 23 -56.06 19.65 -1.92
N LEU A 24 -56.37 20.13 -0.71
CA LEU A 24 -55.40 20.82 0.13
C LEU A 24 -54.25 19.93 0.57
N MET A 25 -54.53 18.67 0.95
CA MET A 25 -53.48 17.68 1.25
C MET A 25 -52.60 17.41 0.03
N GLY A 26 -53.17 17.35 -1.18
CA GLY A 26 -52.41 17.18 -2.41
C GLY A 26 -51.46 18.35 -2.67
N VAL A 27 -51.93 19.60 -2.50
CA VAL A 27 -51.11 20.81 -2.70
C VAL A 27 -49.98 20.88 -1.68
N ILE A 28 -50.29 20.72 -0.38
CA ILE A 28 -49.30 20.77 0.69
C ILE A 28 -48.31 19.62 0.57
N GLY A 29 -48.79 18.40 0.31
CA GLY A 29 -47.96 17.21 0.12
C GLY A 29 -46.99 17.37 -1.06
N GLY A 30 -47.47 17.93 -2.18
CA GLY A 30 -46.62 18.25 -3.34
C GLY A 30 -45.51 19.25 -3.01
N MET A 31 -45.83 20.33 -2.29
CA MET A 31 -44.82 21.31 -1.86
C MET A 31 -43.78 20.67 -0.93
N VAL A 32 -44.22 19.93 0.09
CA VAL A 32 -43.32 19.27 1.05
C VAL A 32 -42.40 18.25 0.36
N ALA A 33 -42.91 17.49 -0.62
CA ALA A 33 -42.11 16.51 -1.36
C ALA A 33 -40.94 17.16 -2.11
N VAL A 34 -41.16 18.31 -2.75
CA VAL A 34 -40.09 19.07 -3.44
C VAL A 34 -39.05 19.58 -2.45
N PHE A 35 -39.50 20.10 -1.30
CA PHE A 35 -38.59 20.61 -0.27
C PHE A 35 -37.81 19.50 0.45
N MET A 36 -38.38 18.30 0.63
CA MET A 36 -37.69 17.17 1.27
C MET A 36 -36.66 16.50 0.35
N LYS A 37 -36.84 16.54 -0.97
CA LYS A 37 -35.91 15.90 -1.91
C LYS A 37 -34.49 16.44 -1.78
N SER A 38 -34.32 17.76 -1.72
CA SER A 38 -32.98 18.38 -1.70
C SER A 38 -32.16 18.01 -0.44
N PRO A 39 -32.70 18.10 0.79
CA PRO A 39 -31.99 17.63 1.99
C PRO A 39 -31.63 16.15 1.98
N ILE A 40 -32.51 15.30 1.41
CA ILE A 40 -32.26 13.85 1.29
C ILE A 40 -31.12 13.58 0.29
N ASP A 41 -31.18 14.19 -0.90
CA ASP A 41 -30.12 14.06 -1.91
C ASP A 41 -28.78 14.57 -1.36
N ALA A 42 -28.79 15.74 -0.69
CA ALA A 42 -27.60 16.31 -0.05
C ALA A 42 -27.01 15.40 1.04
N TYR A 43 -27.85 14.69 1.81
CA TYR A 43 -27.39 13.70 2.78
C TYR A 43 -26.66 12.53 2.09
N PHE A 44 -27.22 12.00 1.01
CA PHE A 44 -26.60 10.89 0.27
C PHE A 44 -25.32 11.29 -0.45
N ASP A 45 -25.26 12.51 -0.99
CA ASP A 45 -24.05 13.04 -1.61
C ASP A 45 -22.96 13.26 -0.56
N SER A 46 -23.30 13.83 0.60
CA SER A 46 -22.35 13.97 1.71
C SER A 46 -21.82 12.61 2.20
N ALA A 47 -22.68 11.60 2.29
CA ALA A 47 -22.27 10.25 2.69
C ALA A 47 -21.35 9.60 1.65
N ARG A 48 -21.64 9.79 0.35
CA ARG A 48 -20.81 9.27 -0.75
C ARG A 48 -19.44 9.94 -0.77
N ARG A 49 -19.38 11.26 -0.62
CA ARG A 49 -18.12 12.00 -0.51
C ARG A 49 -17.23 11.49 0.62
N ALA A 50 -17.84 11.25 1.79
CA ALA A 50 -17.13 10.74 2.95
C ALA A 50 -16.54 9.36 2.64
N ALA A 51 -17.34 8.44 2.09
CA ALA A 51 -16.89 7.10 1.72
C ALA A 51 -15.76 7.12 0.67
N LEU A 52 -15.86 7.96 -0.36
CA LEU A 52 -14.79 8.12 -1.37
C LEU A 52 -13.51 8.69 -0.76
N THR A 53 -13.62 9.65 0.15
CA THR A 53 -12.48 10.26 0.84
C THR A 53 -11.78 9.25 1.74
N ASP A 54 -12.52 8.49 2.53
CA ASP A 54 -11.99 7.46 3.43
C ASP A 54 -11.31 6.33 2.65
N ALA A 55 -11.91 5.91 1.53
CA ALA A 55 -11.32 4.93 0.62
C ALA A 55 -10.00 5.44 0.03
N ALA A 56 -9.97 6.67 -0.47
CA ALA A 56 -8.76 7.24 -1.06
C ALA A 56 -7.65 7.45 -0.01
N ASP A 57 -7.97 7.92 1.20
CA ASP A 57 -7.01 8.15 2.28
C ASP A 57 -6.45 6.83 2.82
N SER A 58 -7.30 5.81 3.04
CA SER A 58 -6.84 4.50 3.51
C SER A 58 -5.85 3.83 2.54
N VAL A 59 -6.13 3.94 1.24
CA VAL A 59 -5.30 3.38 0.16
C VAL A 59 -3.99 4.15 0.03
N THR A 60 -4.02 5.47 -0.05
CA THR A 60 -2.81 6.30 -0.18
C THR A 60 -1.90 6.15 1.04
N ARG A 61 -2.46 6.12 2.27
CA ARG A 61 -1.69 5.82 3.49
C ARG A 61 -1.10 4.42 3.51
N ARG A 62 -1.80 3.42 2.95
CA ARG A 62 -1.26 2.06 2.84
C ARG A 62 -0.08 2.02 1.86
N VAL A 63 -0.23 2.61 0.67
CA VAL A 63 0.87 2.75 -0.30
C VAL A 63 2.07 3.45 0.34
N ALA A 64 1.84 4.55 1.06
CA ALA A 64 2.89 5.28 1.74
C ALA A 64 3.65 4.45 2.79
N ARG A 65 2.95 3.62 3.57
CA ARG A 65 3.59 2.72 4.53
C ARG A 65 4.42 1.64 3.85
N ASP A 66 3.93 1.06 2.76
CA ASP A 66 4.68 0.04 2.03
C ASP A 66 5.94 0.65 1.37
N VAL A 67 5.81 1.83 0.76
CA VAL A 67 6.92 2.56 0.12
C VAL A 67 8.00 2.99 1.13
N ARG A 68 7.62 3.38 2.35
CA ARG A 68 8.60 3.72 3.41
C ARG A 68 9.48 2.54 3.82
N LYS A 69 9.05 1.32 3.52
CA LYS A 69 9.83 0.09 3.76
C LYS A 69 10.59 -0.37 2.53
N ALA A 70 10.63 0.43 1.45
CA ALA A 70 11.41 0.07 0.27
C ALA A 70 12.90 -0.06 0.61
N LEU A 71 13.54 -1.05 -0.01
CA LEU A 71 14.97 -1.21 -0.05
C LEU A 71 15.57 0.04 -0.71
N SER A 72 16.68 0.53 -0.17
CA SER A 72 17.40 1.68 -0.70
C SER A 72 17.65 1.51 -2.20
N ASN A 73 17.37 2.54 -3.02
CA ASN A 73 17.56 2.50 -4.48
C ASN A 73 16.78 1.38 -5.21
N SER A 74 15.67 0.89 -4.65
CA SER A 74 14.83 -0.11 -5.32
C SER A 74 13.54 0.46 -5.93
N ILE A 75 13.17 1.69 -5.62
CA ILE A 75 11.95 2.26 -6.20
C ILE A 75 12.20 2.59 -7.66
N ARG A 76 11.37 2.03 -8.53
CA ARG A 76 11.36 2.36 -9.95
C ARG A 76 9.95 2.39 -10.51
N SER A 77 9.79 3.07 -11.63
CA SER A 77 8.51 3.21 -12.33
C SER A 77 8.74 3.06 -13.83
N ALA A 78 7.90 2.25 -14.47
CA ALA A 78 7.90 2.06 -15.93
C ALA A 78 6.91 3.00 -16.65
N GLY A 79 6.50 4.08 -15.97
CA GLY A 79 5.50 5.04 -16.45
C GLY A 79 4.56 5.48 -15.34
N SER A 80 3.73 6.49 -15.58
CA SER A 80 2.97 7.12 -14.49
C SER A 80 1.90 6.26 -13.83
N GLN A 81 1.51 5.10 -14.39
CA GLN A 81 0.42 4.28 -13.82
C GLN A 81 0.90 3.13 -12.93
N CYS A 82 2.19 3.00 -12.71
CA CYS A 82 2.73 1.95 -11.86
C CYS A 82 4.02 2.39 -11.16
N VAL A 83 4.21 1.81 -9.98
CA VAL A 83 5.44 1.92 -9.21
C VAL A 83 5.74 0.56 -8.61
N GLU A 84 7.01 0.18 -8.58
CA GLU A 84 7.46 -1.02 -7.92
C GLU A 84 8.69 -0.75 -7.06
N PHE A 85 8.86 -1.58 -6.06
CA PHE A 85 9.98 -1.54 -5.14
C PHE A 85 10.16 -2.89 -4.47
N ILE A 86 11.33 -3.10 -3.89
CA ILE A 86 11.64 -4.28 -3.09
C ILE A 86 11.34 -3.90 -1.63
N PRO A 87 10.39 -4.52 -0.93
CA PRO A 87 10.14 -4.19 0.46
C PRO A 87 11.23 -4.78 1.37
N THR A 88 11.39 -4.20 2.54
CA THR A 88 12.25 -4.70 3.61
C THR A 88 11.42 -4.89 4.88
N LYS A 89 11.76 -5.92 5.66
CA LYS A 89 11.14 -6.13 6.98
C LYS A 89 12.03 -5.68 8.14
N THR A 90 13.35 -5.80 7.97
CA THR A 90 14.34 -5.37 8.97
C THR A 90 15.67 -5.06 8.28
N GLY A 91 16.63 -4.55 9.05
CA GLY A 91 18.02 -4.38 8.65
C GLY A 91 18.92 -4.45 9.87
N ALA A 92 20.15 -4.90 9.68
CA ALA A 92 21.11 -5.05 10.76
C ALA A 92 22.53 -4.80 10.27
N ARG A 93 23.48 -4.88 11.20
CA ARG A 93 24.90 -4.78 10.88
C ARG A 93 25.53 -6.16 10.81
N TYR A 94 26.35 -6.39 9.79
CA TYR A 94 27.20 -7.56 9.74
C TYR A 94 28.53 -7.26 10.45
N ARG A 95 29.19 -8.30 10.93
CA ARG A 95 30.53 -8.20 11.50
C ARG A 95 31.55 -7.96 10.38
N ALA A 96 32.36 -6.92 10.53
CA ALA A 96 33.35 -6.49 9.53
C ALA A 96 34.81 -6.73 9.96
N GLU A 97 35.06 -6.93 11.26
CA GLU A 97 36.40 -7.14 11.80
C GLU A 97 36.50 -8.49 12.50
N ALA A 98 37.60 -9.18 12.25
CA ALA A 98 37.92 -10.46 12.90
C ALA A 98 38.26 -10.22 14.37
N GLY A 99 37.64 -10.98 15.26
CA GLY A 99 37.90 -10.92 16.70
C GLY A 99 36.89 -11.74 17.51
N GLY A 100 37.38 -12.58 18.40
CA GLY A 100 36.55 -13.55 19.14
C GLY A 100 36.14 -14.74 18.27
N ALA A 101 34.96 -15.32 18.56
CA ALA A 101 34.40 -16.48 17.84
C ALA A 101 33.35 -16.09 16.77
N GLY A 102 33.32 -14.82 16.34
CA GLY A 102 32.38 -14.33 15.34
C GLY A 102 32.96 -14.37 13.92
N ASP A 103 32.11 -14.70 12.96
CA ASP A 103 32.34 -14.82 11.54
C ASP A 103 32.14 -13.48 10.81
N VAL A 104 33.11 -13.09 9.97
CA VAL A 104 33.11 -11.82 9.24
C VAL A 104 32.55 -12.07 7.85
N LEU A 105 31.68 -11.19 7.35
CA LEU A 105 31.22 -11.30 5.97
C LEU A 105 32.37 -11.04 4.98
N ASP A 106 32.71 -12.06 4.18
CA ASP A 106 33.77 -11.98 3.17
C ASP A 106 33.28 -11.35 1.85
N PHE A 107 34.07 -10.42 1.33
CA PHE A 107 33.85 -9.73 0.05
C PHE A 107 34.93 -10.04 -1.00
N ALA A 108 35.89 -10.91 -0.67
CA ALA A 108 36.96 -11.37 -1.56
C ALA A 108 36.72 -12.82 -2.05
N ALA A 109 35.97 -13.62 -1.29
CA ALA A 109 35.58 -14.98 -1.66
C ALA A 109 34.07 -15.21 -1.44
N ALA A 110 33.55 -16.29 -2.02
CA ALA A 110 32.16 -16.66 -1.80
C ALA A 110 31.97 -17.14 -0.36
N ASP A 111 31.02 -16.52 0.34
CA ASP A 111 30.77 -16.77 1.75
C ASP A 111 29.45 -17.52 1.95
N THR A 112 29.38 -18.36 2.98
CA THR A 112 28.19 -19.17 3.30
C THR A 112 27.50 -18.71 4.57
N SER A 113 28.17 -17.94 5.43
CA SER A 113 27.60 -17.43 6.67
C SER A 113 28.29 -16.14 7.09
N PHE A 114 27.65 -15.38 7.98
CA PHE A 114 28.32 -14.28 8.67
C PHE A 114 27.58 -13.98 9.97
N ASN A 115 28.25 -13.32 10.91
CA ASN A 115 27.58 -12.86 12.12
C ASN A 115 26.86 -11.52 11.90
N MET A 116 25.61 -11.47 12.35
CA MET A 116 24.85 -10.25 12.56
C MET A 116 25.14 -9.72 13.97
N LEU A 117 25.45 -8.43 14.08
CA LEU A 117 25.60 -7.78 15.38
C LEU A 117 24.24 -7.73 16.10
N GLY A 118 24.15 -8.44 17.21
CA GLY A 118 22.91 -8.63 17.99
C GLY A 118 22.25 -9.99 17.74
N ARG A 119 21.12 -10.21 18.41
CA ARG A 119 20.44 -11.51 18.41
C ARG A 119 19.13 -11.45 17.64
N ASN A 120 19.01 -12.30 16.63
CA ASN A 120 17.81 -12.48 15.84
C ASN A 120 16.62 -12.92 16.71
N ALA A 121 16.87 -13.73 17.74
CA ALA A 121 15.85 -14.18 18.67
C ALA A 121 15.18 -13.03 19.46
N ASP A 122 15.90 -11.93 19.69
CA ASP A 122 15.41 -10.77 20.44
C ASP A 122 14.57 -9.81 19.58
N LEU A 123 14.57 -9.99 18.25
CA LEU A 123 13.72 -9.21 17.35
C LEU A 123 12.24 -9.60 17.50
N PRO A 124 11.29 -8.65 17.29
CA PRO A 124 9.88 -8.95 17.14
C PRO A 124 9.63 -10.02 16.09
N ALA A 125 8.63 -10.89 16.30
CA ALA A 125 8.40 -12.06 15.45
C ALA A 125 8.22 -11.73 13.95
N ASP A 126 7.65 -10.57 13.63
CA ASP A 126 7.46 -10.06 12.27
C ASP A 126 8.75 -9.54 11.61
N GLN A 127 9.78 -9.26 12.41
CA GLN A 127 11.09 -8.75 11.98
C GLN A 127 12.21 -9.78 12.05
N ARG A 128 11.99 -10.93 12.71
CA ARG A 128 12.96 -12.01 12.78
C ARG A 128 13.34 -12.49 11.39
N ILE A 129 14.63 -12.65 11.16
CA ILE A 129 15.20 -13.25 9.96
C ILE A 129 14.90 -14.75 10.01
N ALA A 130 14.39 -15.28 8.90
CA ALA A 130 13.95 -16.65 8.77
C ALA A 130 14.42 -17.23 7.42
N PRO A 131 14.43 -18.57 7.28
CA PRO A 131 14.71 -19.20 5.99
C PRO A 131 13.81 -18.65 4.87
N ALA A 132 14.35 -18.58 3.66
CA ALA A 132 13.75 -18.00 2.46
C ALA A 132 13.64 -16.47 2.39
N ASP A 133 13.98 -15.74 3.46
CA ASP A 133 14.25 -14.30 3.33
C ASP A 133 15.49 -14.07 2.47
N LEU A 134 15.59 -12.88 1.87
CA LEU A 134 16.80 -12.48 1.14
C LEU A 134 17.55 -11.41 1.92
N ILE A 135 18.85 -11.60 2.09
CA ILE A 135 19.78 -10.57 2.54
C ILE A 135 20.17 -9.75 1.33
N ALA A 136 20.04 -8.44 1.41
CA ALA A 136 20.56 -7.48 0.45
C ALA A 136 21.69 -6.68 1.10
N VAL A 137 22.87 -6.67 0.47
CA VAL A 137 24.03 -5.91 0.93
C VAL A 137 24.29 -4.77 -0.03
N TYR A 138 24.29 -3.54 0.49
CA TYR A 138 24.69 -2.33 -0.23
C TYR A 138 24.01 -2.16 -1.60
N ASN A 139 22.67 -2.03 -1.60
CA ASN A 139 21.90 -1.85 -2.83
C ASN A 139 22.06 -0.44 -3.40
N LEU A 140 22.76 -0.35 -4.53
CA LEU A 140 23.03 0.90 -5.24
C LEU A 140 22.10 1.12 -6.43
N GLY A 141 21.38 0.08 -6.88
CA GLY A 141 20.51 0.17 -8.06
C GLY A 141 21.28 0.31 -9.38
N ILE A 142 22.55 -0.07 -9.39
CA ILE A 142 23.43 -0.05 -10.57
C ILE A 142 23.85 -1.48 -10.95
N PRO A 143 24.24 -1.73 -12.21
CA PRO A 143 24.73 -3.05 -12.62
C PRO A 143 25.87 -3.55 -11.72
N GLY A 144 25.75 -4.79 -11.23
CA GLY A 144 26.70 -5.40 -10.30
C GLY A 144 26.43 -5.08 -8.82
N ALA A 145 25.45 -4.23 -8.50
CA ALA A 145 25.00 -3.94 -7.13
C ALA A 145 23.48 -3.63 -7.10
N ASP A 146 22.72 -4.39 -7.90
CA ASP A 146 21.27 -4.27 -8.03
C ASP A 146 20.55 -5.54 -7.53
N ALA A 147 19.71 -5.36 -6.52
CA ALA A 147 18.90 -6.41 -5.93
C ALA A 147 17.87 -6.98 -6.91
N TYR A 148 17.42 -6.20 -7.91
CA TYR A 148 16.54 -6.70 -8.96
C TYR A 148 17.20 -7.75 -9.85
N ALA A 149 18.49 -7.61 -10.09
CA ALA A 149 19.31 -8.58 -10.84
C ALA A 149 19.83 -9.73 -9.95
N ALA A 150 19.56 -9.68 -8.64
CA ALA A 150 20.11 -10.57 -7.62
C ALA A 150 21.65 -10.52 -7.50
N ASP A 151 22.27 -9.41 -7.93
CA ASP A 151 23.72 -9.23 -7.89
C ASP A 151 24.24 -9.22 -6.46
N ASN A 152 23.53 -8.52 -5.57
CA ASN A 152 23.91 -8.28 -4.18
C ASN A 152 22.90 -8.87 -3.18
N THR A 153 22.15 -9.88 -3.60
CA THR A 153 21.22 -10.60 -2.72
C THR A 153 21.59 -12.08 -2.55
N SER A 154 21.21 -12.65 -1.41
CA SER A 154 21.35 -14.07 -1.11
C SER A 154 20.24 -14.57 -0.21
N ALA A 155 19.73 -15.77 -0.45
CA ALA A 155 18.69 -16.36 0.38
C ALA A 155 19.27 -16.87 1.70
N VAL A 156 18.55 -16.63 2.80
CA VAL A 156 18.83 -17.19 4.12
C VAL A 156 18.40 -18.65 4.14
N THR A 157 19.29 -19.52 4.58
CA THR A 157 19.04 -20.95 4.77
C THR A 157 18.81 -21.29 6.24
N ASP A 158 19.49 -20.58 7.15
CA ASP A 158 19.28 -20.67 8.60
C ASP A 158 19.69 -19.35 9.28
N ALA A 159 19.05 -19.02 10.40
CA ALA A 159 19.34 -17.85 11.22
C ALA A 159 19.14 -18.13 12.73
N SER A 160 19.21 -19.41 13.12
CA SER A 160 19.02 -19.88 14.49
C SER A 160 20.33 -20.03 15.28
N GLY A 161 21.46 -20.17 14.58
CA GLY A 161 22.78 -20.26 15.19
C GLY A 161 23.17 -18.97 15.93
N GLU A 162 23.87 -19.13 17.05
CA GLU A 162 24.45 -18.03 17.81
C GLU A 162 25.90 -18.35 18.17
N ALA A 163 26.81 -17.38 18.05
CA ALA A 163 28.22 -17.52 18.40
C ALA A 163 28.82 -16.19 18.88
N GLY A 164 30.04 -16.24 19.41
CA GLY A 164 30.76 -15.05 19.85
C GLY A 164 30.51 -14.62 21.30
N THR A 165 31.33 -13.68 21.76
CA THR A 165 31.17 -12.96 23.03
C THR A 165 31.43 -11.46 22.76
N PRO A 166 30.41 -10.58 22.83
CA PRO A 166 28.99 -10.84 23.10
C PRO A 166 28.34 -11.76 22.05
N VAL A 167 27.21 -12.39 22.42
CA VAL A 167 26.50 -13.35 21.57
C VAL A 167 25.87 -12.64 20.37
N GLU A 168 26.14 -13.19 19.19
CA GLU A 168 25.67 -12.70 17.90
C GLU A 168 25.00 -13.83 17.12
N SER A 169 23.95 -13.50 16.36
CA SER A 169 23.33 -14.50 15.49
C SER A 169 24.15 -14.75 14.23
N ILE A 170 24.28 -16.02 13.88
CA ILE A 170 24.88 -16.47 12.62
C ILE A 170 23.77 -16.48 11.57
N ILE A 171 23.99 -15.74 10.49
CA ILE A 171 23.11 -15.75 9.32
C ILE A 171 23.76 -16.66 8.28
N THR A 172 23.21 -17.85 8.11
CA THR A 172 23.63 -18.79 7.08
C THR A 172 22.87 -18.47 5.80
N ILE A 173 23.60 -18.25 4.71
CA ILE A 173 23.06 -17.90 3.40
C ILE A 173 23.18 -19.08 2.44
N ASN A 174 23.08 -18.83 1.12
CA ASN A 174 23.23 -19.83 0.06
C ASN A 174 24.34 -20.84 0.39
N SER A 175 23.98 -22.12 0.48
CA SER A 175 24.92 -23.20 0.83
C SER A 175 26.02 -23.41 -0.21
N ASN A 176 25.85 -22.90 -1.43
CA ASN A 176 26.87 -22.90 -2.47
C ASN A 176 27.80 -21.67 -2.40
N GLY A 177 27.63 -20.80 -1.40
CA GLY A 177 28.34 -19.55 -1.23
C GLY A 177 27.72 -18.38 -2.02
N LYS A 178 27.90 -17.17 -1.51
CA LYS A 178 27.63 -15.91 -2.21
C LYS A 178 28.83 -14.98 -2.05
N LEU A 179 29.37 -14.51 -3.17
CA LEU A 179 30.26 -13.36 -3.17
C LEU A 179 29.40 -12.10 -3.32
N PHE A 180 29.30 -11.29 -2.27
CA PHE A 180 28.69 -9.97 -2.39
C PHE A 180 29.66 -9.03 -3.09
N PRO A 181 29.17 -8.19 -4.02
CA PRO A 181 30.03 -7.41 -4.90
C PRO A 181 30.75 -6.26 -4.18
N LEU A 182 30.10 -5.65 -3.19
CA LEU A 182 30.57 -4.44 -2.50
C LEU A 182 30.15 -4.45 -1.03
N ALA A 183 31.08 -4.03 -0.18
CA ALA A 183 30.81 -3.82 1.25
C ALA A 183 30.10 -2.48 1.50
N SER A 184 29.13 -2.48 2.42
CA SER A 184 28.52 -1.24 2.91
C SER A 184 29.51 -0.52 3.83
N ALA A 185 29.71 0.78 3.61
CA ALA A 185 30.60 1.61 4.44
C ALA A 185 30.18 1.68 5.92
N SER A 186 28.91 1.38 6.22
CA SER A 186 28.37 1.34 7.58
C SER A 186 28.17 -0.09 8.11
N HIS A 187 28.68 -1.08 7.36
CA HIS A 187 28.58 -2.51 7.60
C HIS A 187 27.15 -3.00 7.81
N ARG A 188 26.22 -2.51 6.98
CA ARG A 188 24.79 -2.82 7.06
C ARG A 188 24.34 -3.77 5.96
N PHE A 189 23.32 -4.53 6.28
CA PHE A 189 22.50 -5.29 5.34
C PHE A 189 21.02 -5.07 5.64
N GLN A 190 20.19 -5.29 4.62
CA GLN A 190 18.74 -5.18 4.69
C GLN A 190 18.12 -6.55 4.40
N VAL A 191 16.95 -6.82 4.97
CA VAL A 191 16.27 -8.12 4.85
C VAL A 191 14.97 -7.94 4.09
N ILE A 192 14.91 -8.59 2.93
CA ILE A 192 13.74 -8.67 2.06
C ILE A 192 12.93 -9.90 2.50
N PRO A 193 11.63 -9.75 2.81
CA PRO A 193 10.82 -10.88 3.23
C PRO A 193 10.64 -11.90 2.10
N GLY A 194 10.84 -13.19 2.40
CA GLY A 194 10.75 -14.25 1.39
C GLY A 194 9.37 -14.36 0.70
N ALA A 195 8.30 -14.03 1.42
CA ALA A 195 6.93 -14.07 0.91
C ALA A 195 6.55 -12.86 0.03
N GLU A 196 7.28 -11.74 0.14
CA GLU A 196 7.03 -10.52 -0.64
C GLU A 196 8.35 -9.91 -1.11
N GLN A 197 8.93 -10.44 -2.20
CA GLN A 197 10.24 -9.97 -2.66
C GLN A 197 10.16 -8.68 -3.48
N VAL A 198 9.07 -8.46 -4.21
CA VAL A 198 8.80 -7.20 -4.92
C VAL A 198 7.33 -6.86 -4.76
N VAL A 199 7.04 -5.60 -4.43
CA VAL A 199 5.68 -5.05 -4.41
C VAL A 199 5.53 -4.09 -5.58
N ARG A 200 4.47 -4.29 -6.37
CA ARG A 200 4.11 -3.42 -7.50
C ARG A 200 2.69 -2.91 -7.32
N TYR A 201 2.52 -1.60 -7.40
CA TYR A 201 1.22 -0.97 -7.55
C TYR A 201 0.98 -0.66 -9.02
N VAL A 202 -0.21 -1.01 -9.52
CA VAL A 202 -0.59 -0.79 -10.93
C VAL A 202 -2.02 -0.28 -10.99
N CYS A 203 -2.21 0.82 -11.71
CA CYS A 203 -3.51 1.33 -12.07
C CYS A 203 -3.89 0.85 -13.47
N VAL A 204 -4.96 0.08 -13.55
CA VAL A 204 -5.49 -0.46 -14.81
C VAL A 204 -6.78 0.26 -15.15
N GLY A 205 -6.89 0.80 -16.37
CA GLY A 205 -8.11 1.46 -16.85
C GLY A 205 -8.49 2.75 -16.12
N ALA A 206 -7.56 3.35 -15.36
CA ALA A 206 -7.80 4.55 -14.55
C ALA A 206 -7.86 5.85 -15.38
N THR A 207 -8.70 5.84 -16.42
CA THR A 207 -8.90 6.94 -17.37
C THR A 207 -10.37 7.33 -17.43
N GLY A 208 -10.76 8.30 -16.61
CA GLY A 208 -12.10 8.89 -16.62
C GLY A 208 -13.19 8.00 -16.02
N THR A 209 -14.42 8.20 -16.48
CA THR A 209 -15.62 7.56 -15.94
C THR A 209 -16.37 6.74 -16.97
N ASN A 210 -17.20 5.80 -16.51
CA ASN A 210 -18.10 5.01 -17.34
C ASN A 210 -19.42 5.75 -17.57
N ALA A 211 -20.34 5.14 -18.32
CA ALA A 211 -21.66 5.71 -18.61
C ALA A 211 -22.53 5.89 -17.36
N GLN A 212 -22.22 5.20 -16.26
CA GLN A 212 -22.90 5.31 -14.97
C GLN A 212 -22.32 6.43 -14.09
N GLY A 213 -21.26 7.11 -14.54
CA GLY A 213 -20.57 8.14 -13.78
C GLY A 213 -19.62 7.58 -12.71
N ASP A 214 -19.27 6.30 -12.75
CA ASP A 214 -18.26 5.71 -11.85
C ASP A 214 -16.88 5.69 -12.54
N GLY A 215 -15.79 5.76 -11.78
CA GLY A 215 -14.44 5.66 -12.35
C GLY A 215 -14.20 4.33 -13.06
N ASN A 216 -13.47 4.36 -14.19
CA ASN A 216 -13.26 3.18 -15.04
C ASN A 216 -12.26 2.16 -14.47
N GLY A 217 -11.34 2.62 -13.62
CA GLY A 217 -10.15 1.88 -13.28
C GLY A 217 -10.17 1.17 -11.94
N VAL A 218 -9.12 0.38 -11.74
CA VAL A 218 -8.84 -0.35 -10.51
C VAL A 218 -7.35 -0.21 -10.19
N LEU A 219 -7.04 0.08 -8.93
CA LEU A 219 -5.68 0.03 -8.40
C LEU A 219 -5.43 -1.35 -7.80
N TYR A 220 -4.39 -2.01 -8.28
CA TYR A 220 -3.94 -3.31 -7.81
C TYR A 220 -2.64 -3.20 -7.01
N ARG A 221 -2.48 -4.09 -6.03
CA ARG A 221 -1.20 -4.41 -5.38
C ARG A 221 -0.81 -5.84 -5.75
N GLN A 222 0.29 -5.98 -6.46
CA GLN A 222 0.84 -7.26 -6.92
C GLN A 222 2.12 -7.57 -6.14
N VAL A 223 2.31 -8.85 -5.82
CA VAL A 223 3.56 -9.38 -5.29
C VAL A 223 4.25 -10.18 -6.39
N LEU A 224 5.53 -9.92 -6.59
CA LEU A 224 6.38 -10.57 -7.59
C LEU A 224 7.64 -11.14 -6.91
N THR A 225 8.35 -11.99 -7.62
CA THR A 225 9.59 -12.63 -7.16
C THR A 225 10.80 -12.06 -7.89
N LEU A 226 11.96 -12.12 -7.24
CA LEU A 226 13.26 -11.80 -7.82
C LEU A 226 13.89 -13.03 -8.50
N PRO A 227 14.80 -12.84 -9.49
CA PRO A 227 15.15 -11.58 -10.12
C PRO A 227 14.02 -11.04 -11.02
N LEU A 228 13.95 -9.72 -11.19
CA LEU A 228 12.91 -9.06 -11.98
C LEU A 228 13.49 -7.95 -12.84
N ALA A 229 13.51 -8.16 -14.16
CA ALA A 229 13.93 -7.15 -15.12
C ALA A 229 13.00 -5.93 -15.12
N ALA A 230 13.57 -4.74 -15.37
CA ALA A 230 12.80 -3.52 -15.53
C ALA A 230 11.88 -3.62 -16.76
N GLY A 231 10.60 -3.30 -16.58
CA GLY A 231 9.64 -3.21 -17.68
C GLY A 231 9.77 -1.87 -18.42
N ALA A 232 9.53 -1.88 -19.73
CA ALA A 232 9.47 -0.64 -20.53
C ALA A 232 8.15 0.14 -20.34
N SER A 233 7.10 -0.53 -19.87
CA SER A 233 5.78 0.06 -19.62
C SER A 233 5.09 -0.62 -18.44
N CYS A 234 4.10 0.06 -17.86
CA CYS A 234 3.19 -0.56 -16.91
C CYS A 234 2.38 -1.70 -17.56
N PRO A 235 2.11 -2.79 -16.83
CA PRO A 235 1.32 -3.89 -17.37
C PRO A 235 -0.13 -3.46 -17.59
N ALA A 236 -0.67 -3.76 -18.77
CA ALA A 236 -2.06 -3.42 -19.14
C ALA A 236 -3.10 -4.30 -18.43
N THR A 237 -2.69 -5.49 -17.96
CA THR A 237 -3.51 -6.42 -17.20
C THR A 237 -2.73 -6.99 -16.03
N VAL A 238 -3.42 -7.28 -14.94
CA VAL A 238 -2.82 -7.83 -13.72
C VAL A 238 -3.62 -9.05 -13.28
N THR A 239 -2.94 -10.16 -13.01
CA THR A 239 -3.53 -11.41 -12.50
C THR A 239 -2.99 -11.72 -11.12
N GLY A 240 -3.81 -12.36 -10.27
CA GLY A 240 -3.38 -12.77 -8.92
C GLY A 240 -3.05 -11.62 -7.96
N ALA A 241 -3.49 -10.40 -8.24
CA ALA A 241 -3.22 -9.22 -7.43
C ALA A 241 -4.41 -8.83 -6.55
N ALA A 242 -4.12 -8.22 -5.40
CA ALA A 242 -5.13 -7.69 -4.51
C ALA A 242 -5.69 -6.37 -5.04
N VAL A 243 -7.01 -6.21 -5.05
CA VAL A 243 -7.67 -4.94 -5.36
C VAL A 243 -7.52 -4.01 -4.16
N MET A 244 -6.92 -2.85 -4.38
CA MET A 244 -6.72 -1.83 -3.35
C MET A 244 -7.82 -0.77 -3.40
N ALA A 245 -8.20 -0.35 -4.61
CA ALA A 245 -9.29 0.58 -4.84
C ALA A 245 -10.00 0.24 -6.16
N SER A 246 -11.33 0.33 -6.17
CA SER A 246 -12.15 0.31 -7.39
C SER A 246 -12.64 1.72 -7.70
N ARG A 247 -13.26 1.90 -8.88
CA ARG A 247 -13.81 3.19 -9.33
C ARG A 247 -12.76 4.30 -9.43
N VAL A 248 -11.55 3.92 -9.84
CA VAL A 248 -10.44 4.85 -10.00
C VAL A 248 -10.62 5.62 -11.30
N SER A 249 -10.83 6.93 -11.21
CA SER A 249 -11.00 7.82 -12.38
C SER A 249 -9.69 8.46 -12.83
N ALA A 250 -8.73 8.60 -11.92
CA ALA A 250 -7.38 9.05 -12.21
C ALA A 250 -6.39 8.38 -11.25
N CYS A 251 -5.22 8.01 -11.76
CA CYS A 251 -4.16 7.48 -10.92
C CYS A 251 -2.81 7.78 -11.55
N SER A 252 -1.89 8.32 -10.75
CA SER A 252 -0.51 8.49 -11.17
C SER A 252 0.48 8.34 -10.03
N PHE A 253 1.66 7.84 -10.36
CA PHE A 253 2.86 7.79 -9.55
C PHE A 253 3.94 8.59 -10.26
N ASP A 254 4.54 9.53 -9.54
CA ASP A 254 5.68 10.31 -10.00
C ASP A 254 6.81 10.10 -9.00
N TYR A 255 7.92 9.53 -9.47
CA TYR A 255 9.10 9.27 -8.65
C TYR A 255 10.25 10.11 -9.20
N SER A 256 10.75 11.00 -8.35
CA SER A 256 11.79 11.96 -8.70
C SER A 256 13.19 11.58 -8.19
N GLY A 257 13.40 10.33 -7.77
CA GLY A 257 14.70 9.87 -7.29
C GLY A 257 15.66 9.56 -8.44
N SER A 258 16.89 10.07 -8.33
CA SER A 258 18.03 9.56 -9.10
C SER A 258 18.84 8.57 -8.26
N ASP A 259 19.58 7.68 -8.93
CA ASP A 259 20.35 6.56 -8.35
C ASP A 259 21.41 6.97 -7.30
N LEU A 260 21.64 8.27 -7.08
CA LEU A 260 22.69 8.82 -6.22
C LEU A 260 22.21 9.85 -5.18
N GLN A 261 20.91 10.15 -5.13
CA GLN A 261 20.37 11.05 -4.11
C GLN A 261 19.90 10.26 -2.89
N ARG A 262 20.41 10.65 -1.70
CA ARG A 262 20.05 10.01 -0.41
C ARG A 262 18.58 10.12 -0.04
N ASN A 263 17.88 11.08 -0.63
CA ASN A 263 16.46 11.30 -0.45
C ASN A 263 15.80 11.34 -1.82
N ALA A 264 14.69 10.61 -1.95
CA ALA A 264 13.82 10.69 -3.11
C ALA A 264 12.39 11.00 -2.66
N LEU A 265 11.56 11.45 -3.60
CA LEU A 265 10.15 11.74 -3.37
C LEU A 265 9.31 10.92 -4.34
N LEU A 266 8.38 10.14 -3.79
CA LEU A 266 7.29 9.53 -4.52
C LEU A 266 6.02 10.33 -4.28
N VAL A 267 5.44 10.86 -5.35
CA VAL A 267 4.14 11.53 -5.33
C VAL A 267 3.11 10.59 -5.95
N MET A 268 2.08 10.24 -5.17
CA MET A 268 0.93 9.48 -5.64
C MET A 268 -0.28 10.41 -5.75
N THR A 269 -0.97 10.34 -6.87
CA THR A 269 -2.28 10.96 -7.06
C THR A 269 -3.33 9.89 -7.30
N LEU A 270 -4.42 9.92 -6.55
CA LEU A 270 -5.54 9.00 -6.66
C LEU A 270 -6.86 9.76 -6.75
N GLY A 271 -7.59 9.57 -7.84
CA GLY A 271 -8.94 10.05 -8.06
C GLY A 271 -9.92 8.89 -8.02
N LEU A 272 -10.92 8.96 -7.15
CA LEU A 272 -12.05 8.02 -7.10
C LEU A 272 -13.32 8.76 -7.50
N THR A 273 -14.14 8.14 -8.34
CA THR A 273 -15.40 8.73 -8.79
C THR A 273 -16.55 7.75 -8.67
N GLU A 274 -17.65 8.17 -8.06
CA GLU A 274 -18.90 7.41 -7.98
C GLU A 274 -20.09 8.32 -8.31
N ARG A 275 -20.94 7.90 -9.26
CA ARG A 275 -22.12 8.68 -9.70
C ARG A 275 -21.82 10.15 -10.00
N ASN A 276 -20.74 10.41 -10.74
CA ASN A 276 -20.20 11.73 -11.10
C ASN A 276 -19.63 12.55 -9.94
N GLU A 277 -19.64 12.05 -8.71
CA GLU A 277 -18.94 12.68 -7.59
C GLU A 277 -17.49 12.22 -7.57
N THR A 278 -16.54 13.15 -7.55
CA THR A 278 -15.10 12.86 -7.61
C THR A 278 -14.37 13.39 -6.39
N VAL A 279 -13.54 12.53 -5.79
CA VAL A 279 -12.54 12.91 -4.78
C VAL A 279 -11.16 12.62 -5.35
N LYS A 280 -10.26 13.61 -5.26
CA LYS A 280 -8.86 13.48 -5.69
C LYS A 280 -7.95 13.79 -4.51
N LEU A 281 -7.08 12.84 -4.16
CA LEU A 281 -6.05 13.01 -3.16
C LEU A 281 -4.67 12.92 -3.80
N GLN A 282 -3.77 13.76 -3.30
CA GLN A 282 -2.34 13.69 -3.57
C GLN A 282 -1.64 13.37 -2.27
N HIS A 283 -0.68 12.44 -2.32
CA HIS A 283 0.10 12.04 -1.17
C HIS A 283 1.58 11.97 -1.55
N GLU A 284 2.41 12.55 -0.68
CA GLU A 284 3.84 12.65 -0.87
C GLU A 284 4.56 11.78 0.15
N VAL A 285 5.49 10.96 -0.34
CA VAL A 285 6.25 10.01 0.47
C VAL A 285 7.73 10.26 0.26
N HIS A 286 8.39 10.74 1.31
CA HIS A 286 9.85 10.80 1.35
C HIS A 286 10.42 9.39 1.48
N VAL A 287 11.40 9.10 0.63
CA VAL A 287 12.08 7.81 0.52
C VAL A 287 13.53 8.02 0.89
N SER A 288 14.06 7.14 1.74
CA SER A 288 15.47 7.15 2.12
C SER A 288 16.25 6.15 1.26
N ASN A 289 17.20 6.66 0.49
CA ASN A 289 18.11 5.91 -0.35
C ASN A 289 19.50 5.85 0.31
N THR A 290 19.55 5.39 1.56
CA THR A 290 20.80 5.18 2.30
C THR A 290 21.04 3.68 2.49
N PRO A 291 21.76 3.01 1.58
CA PRO A 291 22.12 1.60 1.70
C PRO A 291 23.17 1.33 2.80
#